data_AF-A0A9W6D146-F1
#
_entry.id   AF-A0A9W6D146-F1
#
_cell.length_a   1.000
_cell.length_b   1.000
_cell.length_c   1.000
_cell.angle_alpha   90.00
_cell.angle_beta   90.00
_cell.angle_gamma   90.00
#
_symmetry.space_group_name_H-M   'P 1'
#
loop_
_entity.id
_entity.type
_entity.pdbx_description
1 polymer ?
#
loop_
_entity_poly.entity_id
_entity_poly.type
_entity_poly.pdbx_seq_one_letter_code
_entity_poly.pdbx_strand_id
1 'polypeptide(L)'
;MPTIVVDVMPKAELLDPQGKAVAGALSRTGHEAVTGVRIGKRFELTVDGPVDDAVRADIEQIAADILSNGVIEDVVAIHWGDDEVTAPPADETDSETVDVSLTDAEIAEAAATAPEAHDGVGYDAPAGETH
;
A
#
# COMPACT_ATOMS: atom_id res chain seq x y z
N MET A 1 6.60 14.68 15.56
CA MET A 1 7.00 15.58 14.46
C MET A 1 6.27 15.09 13.23
N PRO A 2 5.24 15.81 12.77
CA PRO A 2 4.52 15.41 11.57
C PRO A 2 5.43 15.48 10.35
N THR A 3 5.21 14.57 9.41
CA THR A 3 5.91 14.50 8.12
C THR A 3 4.94 14.93 7.04
N ILE A 4 5.28 16.01 6.34
CA ILE A 4 4.54 16.55 5.21
C ILE A 4 5.24 16.10 3.94
N VAL A 5 4.48 15.57 2.99
CA VAL A 5 5.02 15.08 1.73
C VAL A 5 4.55 15.99 0.62
N VAL A 6 5.46 16.47 -0.22
CA VAL A 6 5.15 17.24 -1.43
C VAL A 6 5.59 16.45 -2.65
N ASP A 7 4.65 16.17 -3.54
CA ASP A 7 4.92 15.52 -4.82
C ASP A 7 4.95 16.56 -5.94
N VAL A 8 6.02 16.54 -6.74
CA VAL A 8 6.24 17.44 -7.87
C VAL A 8 6.46 16.61 -9.14
N MET A 9 5.78 16.97 -10.22
CA MET A 9 5.90 16.30 -11.51
C MET A 9 6.31 17.29 -12.59
N PRO A 10 7.08 16.88 -13.62
CA PRO A 10 7.20 17.68 -14.84
C PRO A 10 5.81 17.98 -15.42
N LYS A 11 5.63 19.15 -16.03
CA LYS A 11 4.36 19.53 -16.66
C LYS A 11 3.89 18.52 -17.68
N ALA A 12 2.57 18.37 -17.82
CA ALA A 12 1.97 17.37 -18.71
C ALA A 12 2.41 17.50 -20.18
N GLU A 13 2.58 18.75 -20.62
CA GLU A 13 2.96 19.14 -21.99
C GLU A 13 4.45 18.96 -22.31
N LEU A 14 5.30 18.76 -21.29
CA LEU A 14 6.73 18.62 -21.47
C LEU A 14 7.13 17.16 -21.61
N LEU A 15 8.11 16.92 -22.47
CA LEU A 15 8.74 15.62 -22.59
C LEU A 15 9.51 15.32 -21.29
N ASP A 16 9.32 14.12 -20.76
CA ASP A 16 10.10 13.56 -19.66
C ASP A 16 11.07 12.49 -20.21
N PRO A 17 12.34 12.84 -20.49
CA PRO A 17 13.32 11.88 -21.01
C PRO A 17 13.61 10.74 -20.04
N GLN A 18 13.48 10.98 -18.73
CA GLN A 18 13.77 9.98 -17.70
C GLN A 18 12.65 8.94 -17.66
N GLY A 19 11.39 9.39 -17.64
CA GLY A 19 10.23 8.52 -17.77
C GLY A 19 10.26 7.68 -19.04
N LYS A 20 10.64 8.28 -20.17
CA LYS A 20 10.82 7.53 -21.44
C LYS A 20 11.89 6.44 -21.34
N ALA A 21 13.02 6.73 -20.67
CA ALA A 21 14.08 5.75 -20.49
C ALA A 21 13.61 4.55 -19.65
N VAL A 22 12.86 4.82 -18.56
CA VAL A 22 12.29 3.76 -17.70
C VAL A 22 11.21 2.97 -18.43
N ALA A 23 10.29 3.62 -19.15
CA ALA A 23 9.30 2.93 -19.97
C ALA A 23 9.96 1.98 -20.98
N GLY A 24 11.02 2.41 -21.65
CA GLY A 24 11.78 1.54 -22.56
C GLY A 24 12.44 0.36 -21.84
N ALA A 25 12.90 0.52 -20.61
CA ALA A 25 13.45 -0.58 -19.80
C ALA A 25 12.36 -1.60 -19.41
N LEU A 26 11.18 -1.13 -19.04
CA LEU A 26 10.02 -1.98 -18.73
C LEU A 26 9.58 -2.80 -19.94
N SER A 27 9.54 -2.20 -21.13
CA SER A 27 9.23 -2.95 -22.36
C SER A 27 10.26 -4.06 -22.63
N ARG A 28 11.56 -3.78 -22.48
CA ARG A 28 12.63 -4.78 -22.69
C ARG A 28 12.61 -5.92 -21.68
N THR A 29 12.00 -5.72 -20.52
CA THR A 29 11.89 -6.72 -19.44
C THR A 29 10.56 -7.47 -19.45
N GLY A 30 9.71 -7.24 -20.44
CA GLY A 30 8.45 -7.98 -20.66
C GLY A 30 7.21 -7.33 -20.05
N HIS A 31 7.29 -6.10 -19.53
CA HIS A 31 6.15 -5.39 -18.94
C HIS A 31 5.41 -4.53 -19.99
N GLU A 32 4.90 -5.16 -21.04
CA GLU A 32 4.26 -4.47 -22.19
C GLU A 32 2.97 -3.72 -21.83
N ALA A 33 2.32 -4.09 -20.72
CA ALA A 33 1.12 -3.39 -20.24
C ALA A 33 1.40 -1.94 -19.77
N VAL A 34 2.65 -1.61 -19.43
CA VAL A 34 3.04 -0.26 -19.03
C VAL A 34 3.44 0.54 -20.26
N THR A 35 2.52 1.37 -20.75
CA THR A 35 2.68 2.12 -22.01
C THR A 35 3.34 3.49 -21.83
N GLY A 36 3.45 3.97 -20.59
CA GLY A 36 4.05 5.26 -20.28
C GLY A 36 4.49 5.33 -18.83
N VAL A 37 5.58 6.02 -18.58
CA VAL A 37 6.11 6.31 -17.25
C VAL A 37 6.41 7.79 -17.18
N ARG A 38 6.02 8.43 -16.08
CA ARG A 38 6.43 9.78 -15.72
C ARG A 38 7.21 9.70 -14.42
N ILE A 39 8.27 10.48 -14.31
CA ILE A 39 9.11 10.55 -13.11
C ILE A 39 9.02 11.96 -12.57
N GLY A 40 8.80 12.05 -11.26
CA GLY A 40 8.79 13.29 -10.51
C GLY A 40 9.70 13.22 -9.29
N LYS A 41 9.53 14.19 -8.41
CA LYS A 41 10.25 14.32 -7.15
C LYS A 41 9.25 14.23 -6.00
N ARG A 42 9.64 13.53 -4.94
CA ARG A 42 8.96 13.51 -3.66
C ARG A 42 9.85 14.19 -2.64
N PHE A 43 9.31 15.17 -1.95
CA PHE A 43 9.98 15.86 -0.84
C PHE A 43 9.29 15.48 0.46
N GLU A 44 10.07 15.12 1.47
CA GLU A 44 9.57 14.84 2.81
C GLU A 44 10.08 15.93 3.74
N LEU A 45 9.14 16.72 4.26
CA LEU A 45 9.39 17.85 5.14
C LEU A 45 8.99 17.42 6.55
N THR A 46 9.87 17.68 7.50
CA THR A 46 9.61 17.41 8.91
C THR A 46 9.46 18.74 9.61
N VAL A 47 8.35 18.94 10.32
CA VAL A 47 8.08 20.17 11.06
C VAL A 47 7.98 19.88 12.56
N ASP A 48 8.39 20.86 13.36
CA ASP A 48 8.25 20.82 14.81
C ASP A 48 6.91 21.44 15.21
N GLY A 49 6.13 20.72 16.03
CA GLY A 49 4.81 21.17 16.46
C GLY A 49 3.66 20.74 15.53
N PRO A 50 2.44 21.26 15.74
CA PRO A 50 1.25 20.91 14.97
C PRO A 50 1.23 21.56 13.58
N VAL A 51 0.58 20.91 12.62
CA VAL A 51 0.38 21.43 11.24
C VAL A 51 -0.87 22.31 11.20
N ASP A 52 -0.75 23.53 11.72
CA ASP A 52 -1.81 24.54 11.65
C ASP A 52 -1.89 25.24 10.28
N ASP A 53 -2.86 26.14 10.12
CA ASP A 53 -3.08 26.85 8.85
C ASP A 53 -1.88 27.73 8.45
N ALA A 54 -1.11 28.23 9.41
CA ALA A 54 0.07 29.04 9.13
C ALA A 54 1.20 28.17 8.55
N VAL A 55 1.44 27.00 9.14
CA VAL A 55 2.40 26.01 8.60
C VAL A 55 1.96 25.53 7.23
N ARG A 56 0.66 25.29 7.02
CA ARG A 56 0.14 24.88 5.70
C ARG A 56 0.42 25.93 4.63
N ALA A 57 0.11 27.19 4.91
CA ALA A 57 0.36 28.29 3.97
C ALA A 57 1.86 28.44 3.66
N ASP A 58 2.73 28.30 4.67
CA ASP A 58 4.18 28.37 4.48
C ASP A 58 4.70 27.22 3.59
N ILE A 59 4.24 25.99 3.83
CA ILE A 59 4.64 24.83 3.03
C ILE A 59 4.12 24.91 1.60
N GLU A 60 2.91 25.42 1.38
CA GLU A 60 2.38 25.68 0.04
C GLU A 60 3.26 26.69 -0.72
N GLN A 61 3.69 27.75 -0.04
CA GLN A 61 4.60 28.73 -0.62
C GLN A 61 5.98 28.11 -0.92
N ILE A 62 6.56 27.36 0.02
CA ILE A 62 7.83 26.65 -0.18
C ILE A 62 7.73 25.69 -1.37
N ALA A 63 6.61 24.97 -1.51
CA ALA A 63 6.39 24.05 -2.61
C ALA A 63 6.40 24.77 -3.97
N ALA A 64 5.72 25.92 -4.06
CA ALA A 64 5.65 26.72 -5.28
C ALA A 64 6.98 27.41 -5.62
N ASP A 65 7.64 28.01 -4.63
CA ASP A 65 8.79 28.89 -4.86
C ASP A 65 10.13 28.14 -4.91
N ILE A 66 10.24 27.03 -4.16
CA ILE A 66 11.53 26.35 -3.92
C ILE A 66 11.53 24.92 -4.46
N LEU A 67 10.49 24.14 -4.17
CA LEU A 67 10.49 22.69 -4.47
C LEU A 67 10.18 22.39 -5.94
N SER A 68 9.54 23.32 -6.63
CA SER A 68 9.20 23.20 -8.05
C SER A 68 9.85 24.30 -8.87
N ASN A 69 10.27 23.97 -10.09
CA ASN A 69 10.55 24.99 -11.10
C ASN A 69 9.27 25.29 -11.89
N GLY A 70 8.58 26.38 -11.56
CA GLY A 70 7.28 26.73 -12.14
C GLY A 70 7.22 26.90 -13.67
N VAL A 71 8.35 26.92 -14.38
CA VAL A 71 8.37 26.85 -15.85
C VAL A 71 8.08 25.43 -16.33
N ILE A 72 8.67 24.42 -15.68
CA ILE A 72 8.75 23.04 -16.20
C ILE A 72 8.14 21.96 -15.31
N GLU A 73 7.85 22.28 -14.06
CA GLU A 73 7.31 21.37 -13.05
C GLU A 73 6.05 21.97 -12.42
N ASP A 74 5.17 21.09 -11.94
CA ASP A 74 3.98 21.42 -11.15
C ASP A 74 4.02 20.66 -9.82
N VAL A 75 3.59 21.31 -8.75
CA VAL A 75 3.22 20.63 -7.51
C VAL A 75 1.89 19.92 -7.74
N VAL A 76 1.87 18.59 -7.56
CA VAL A 76 0.68 17.77 -7.86
C VAL A 76 -0.08 17.34 -6.61
N ALA A 77 0.59 17.25 -5.47
CA ALA A 77 -0.03 16.90 -4.19
C ALA A 77 0.81 17.39 -3.01
N ILE A 78 0.13 17.72 -1.91
CA ILE A 78 0.72 17.89 -0.58
C ILE A 78 -0.06 17.02 0.39
N HIS A 79 0.64 16.11 1.07
CA HIS A 79 0.08 15.20 2.07
C HIS A 79 0.56 15.62 3.45
N TRP A 80 -0.36 15.97 4.35
CA TRP A 80 -0.03 16.63 5.62
C TRP A 80 0.27 15.68 6.79
N GLY A 81 0.15 14.37 6.59
CA GLY A 81 0.56 13.37 7.59
C GLY A 81 -0.42 13.10 8.73
N ASP A 82 -1.65 13.64 8.68
CA ASP A 82 -2.69 13.49 9.72
C ASP A 82 -3.96 12.75 9.25
N ASP A 83 -3.94 12.03 8.11
CA ASP A 83 -4.98 11.05 7.82
C ASP A 83 -4.75 9.84 8.72
N GLU A 84 -5.30 9.92 9.93
CA GLU A 84 -5.47 8.78 10.81
C GLU A 84 -6.08 7.64 10.00
N VAL A 85 -5.30 6.59 9.79
CA VAL A 85 -5.84 5.25 9.60
C VAL A 85 -6.71 5.02 10.84
N THR A 86 -8.02 5.31 10.75
CA THR A 86 -9.00 4.77 11.67
C THR A 86 -8.80 3.26 11.61
N ALA A 87 -8.13 2.72 12.61
CA ALA A 87 -8.15 1.29 12.84
C ALA A 87 -9.62 0.88 12.88
N PRO A 88 -10.04 -0.22 12.22
CA PRO A 88 -11.38 -0.76 12.45
C PRO A 88 -11.57 -0.87 13.97
N PRO A 89 -12.76 -0.52 14.50
CA PRO A 89 -12.99 -0.61 15.94
C PRO A 89 -12.57 -2.00 16.38
N ALA A 90 -11.68 -2.07 17.36
CA ALA A 90 -11.33 -3.33 17.99
C ALA A 90 -12.65 -3.95 18.44
N ASP A 91 -13.02 -5.05 17.79
CA ASP A 91 -14.14 -5.87 18.20
C ASP A 91 -13.87 -6.28 19.64
N GLU A 92 -14.60 -5.67 20.58
CA GLU A 92 -14.61 -6.07 21.98
C GLU A 92 -15.27 -7.45 22.05
N THR A 93 -14.50 -8.50 21.82
CA THR A 93 -14.91 -9.87 22.09
C THR A 93 -13.93 -10.51 23.07
N ASP A 94 -14.22 -10.29 24.36
CA ASP A 94 -13.79 -11.12 25.49
C ASP A 94 -14.73 -10.73 26.64
N SER A 95 -15.51 -11.57 27.31
CA SER A 95 -15.54 -13.02 27.45
C SER A 95 -16.91 -13.34 28.10
N GLU A 96 -17.74 -14.20 27.51
CA GLU A 96 -18.77 -14.90 28.27
C GLU A 96 -18.23 -16.29 28.57
N THR A 97 -17.84 -16.51 29.82
CA THR A 97 -17.45 -17.82 30.32
C THR A 97 -18.70 -18.69 30.38
N VAL A 98 -18.82 -19.63 29.44
CA VAL A 98 -19.87 -20.65 29.48
C VAL A 98 -19.51 -21.66 30.57
N ASP A 99 -20.20 -21.57 31.71
CA ASP A 99 -20.25 -22.64 32.71
C ASP A 99 -21.01 -23.83 32.11
N VAL A 100 -20.29 -24.85 31.64
CA VAL A 100 -20.90 -26.11 31.23
C VAL A 100 -20.88 -27.06 32.42
N SER A 101 -21.88 -26.95 33.28
CA SER A 101 -22.29 -28.05 34.14
C SER A 101 -23.02 -29.09 33.29
N LEU A 102 -22.27 -30.08 32.80
CA LEU A 102 -22.80 -31.27 32.13
C LEU A 102 -23.55 -32.13 33.13
N THR A 103 -24.86 -32.28 32.97
CA THR A 103 -25.60 -33.42 33.54
C THR A 103 -25.65 -34.54 32.51
N ASP A 104 -25.16 -35.71 32.90
CA ASP A 104 -25.30 -36.99 32.22
C ASP A 104 -26.78 -37.32 31.98
N ALA A 105 -27.29 -37.02 30.77
CA ALA A 105 -28.21 -37.86 30.00
C ALA A 105 -28.75 -37.09 28.77
N GLU A 106 -28.89 -37.82 27.66
CA GLU A 106 -29.86 -37.60 26.57
C GLU A 106 -29.48 -36.83 25.29
N ILE A 107 -28.42 -37.17 24.55
CA ILE A 107 -28.61 -37.19 23.08
C ILE A 107 -27.96 -38.43 22.47
N ALA A 108 -28.79 -39.45 22.30
CA ALA A 108 -28.57 -40.55 21.39
C ALA A 108 -29.05 -40.18 19.97
N GLU A 109 -28.30 -40.69 19.00
CA GLU A 109 -28.77 -41.15 17.69
C GLU A 109 -29.08 -40.12 16.59
N ALA A 110 -28.20 -40.08 15.57
CA ALA A 110 -28.59 -40.35 14.18
C ALA A 110 -27.35 -40.67 13.34
N ALA A 111 -27.47 -41.73 12.55
CA ALA A 111 -26.39 -42.45 11.91
C ALA A 111 -26.03 -41.93 10.51
N ALA A 112 -24.78 -42.26 10.13
CA ALA A 112 -24.35 -42.72 8.81
C ALA A 112 -24.56 -41.82 7.57
N THR A 113 -23.45 -41.41 6.95
CA THR A 113 -22.90 -42.09 5.74
C THR A 113 -21.62 -41.36 5.28
N ALA A 114 -20.53 -42.11 5.18
CA ALA A 114 -19.35 -41.84 4.33
C ALA A 114 -19.26 -43.00 3.32
N PRO A 115 -18.33 -43.07 2.34
CA PRO A 115 -17.26 -42.15 1.93
C PRO A 115 -17.35 -41.82 0.41
N GLU A 116 -16.41 -41.13 -0.22
CA GLU A 116 -15.29 -41.77 -0.95
C GLU A 116 -14.20 -40.76 -1.36
N ALA A 117 -13.01 -41.33 -1.50
CA ALA A 117 -11.72 -40.70 -1.73
C ALA A 117 -11.42 -40.44 -3.23
N HIS A 118 -10.54 -39.48 -3.50
CA HIS A 118 -9.62 -39.46 -4.64
C HIS A 118 -8.40 -38.62 -4.19
N ASP A 119 -7.25 -39.22 -3.87
CA ASP A 119 -6.15 -39.56 -4.79
C ASP A 119 -5.64 -38.28 -5.49
N GLY A 120 -4.50 -37.68 -5.17
CA GLY A 120 -3.23 -38.28 -4.77
C GLY A 120 -2.21 -38.07 -5.89
N VAL A 121 -1.76 -36.84 -6.17
CA VAL A 121 -0.52 -36.62 -6.95
C VAL A 121 0.23 -35.41 -6.41
N GLY A 122 1.33 -35.70 -5.71
CA GLY A 122 2.37 -34.73 -5.41
C GLY A 122 3.26 -34.49 -6.62
N TYR A 123 3.73 -33.26 -6.78
CA TYR A 123 4.90 -32.97 -7.60
C TYR A 123 6.03 -32.52 -6.69
N ASP A 124 6.97 -33.46 -6.52
CA ASP A 124 8.27 -33.29 -5.90
C ASP A 124 9.18 -32.50 -6.86
N ALA A 125 9.95 -31.57 -6.30
CA ALA A 125 10.91 -30.75 -7.04
C ALA A 125 12.27 -31.43 -7.01
N PRO A 126 12.95 -31.68 -8.15
CA PRO A 126 14.33 -32.10 -8.09
C PRO A 126 15.27 -30.90 -7.93
N ALA A 127 15.93 -30.87 -6.78
CA ALA A 127 17.28 -30.32 -6.66
C ALA A 127 18.24 -31.08 -7.58
N GLY A 128 19.13 -30.38 -8.27
CA GLY A 128 20.10 -30.98 -9.20
C GLY A 128 21.26 -30.03 -9.47
N GLU A 129 22.31 -30.22 -8.69
CA GLU A 129 23.61 -29.55 -8.68
C GLU A 129 24.53 -30.00 -9.85
N THR A 130 25.62 -29.23 -10.06
CA THR A 130 26.80 -29.49 -10.93
C THR A 130 26.60 -29.20 -12.43
N HIS A 131 27.41 -28.35 -13.08
CA HIS A 131 28.88 -28.34 -13.22
C HIS A 131 29.42 -26.93 -13.51
#